data_AF-Q57825-F1
#
_entry.id   AF-Q57825-F1
#
_cell.length_a   1.000
_cell.length_b   1.000
_cell.length_c   1.000
_cell.angle_alpha   90.00
_cell.angle_beta   90.00
_cell.angle_gamma   90.00
#
_symmetry.space_group_name_H-M   'P 1'
#
loop_
_entity.id
_entity.type
_entity.pdbx_description
1 polymer ?
#
loop_
_entity_poly.entity_id
_entity_poly.type
_entity_poly.pdbx_seq_one_letter_code
_entity_poly.pdbx_strand_id
1 'polypeptide(L)'
;MSIDEVIKLENWMKNIGRYLSYLISDKFEEYAYDIIDGVAKARNANELLEALYKGLRLSPKLKKKGNIEVPSPEDVKKLEETLREIGDNEKEVRKIGLSMALWAFADWEKDHRKRGDQ
;
A
#
# COMPACT_ATOMS: atom_id res chain seq x y z
N MET A 1 5.85 16.03 -14.38
CA MET A 1 5.99 14.58 -14.64
C MET A 1 4.60 14.00 -14.73
N SER A 2 4.32 13.07 -15.64
CA SER A 2 3.02 12.40 -15.67
C SER A 2 2.89 11.46 -14.47
N ILE A 3 1.67 11.24 -14.00
CA ILE A 3 1.41 10.29 -12.91
C ILE A 3 1.84 8.85 -13.26
N ASP A 4 1.84 8.48 -14.54
CA ASP A 4 2.35 7.19 -15.02
C ASP A 4 3.85 7.03 -14.79
N GLU A 5 4.61 8.11 -14.98
CA GLU A 5 6.04 8.14 -14.72
C GLU A 5 6.32 8.03 -13.22
N VAL A 6 5.58 8.77 -12.38
CA VAL A 6 5.69 8.69 -10.91
C VAL A 6 5.40 7.27 -10.44
N ILE A 7 4.31 6.64 -10.92
CA ILE A 7 3.94 5.27 -10.55
C ILE A 7 5.01 4.25 -10.93
N LYS A 8 5.63 4.39 -12.11
CA LYS A 8 6.65 3.44 -12.58
C LYS A 8 8.00 3.64 -11.90
N LEU A 9 8.39 4.88 -11.64
CA LEU A 9 9.75 5.23 -11.25
C LEU A 9 9.96 5.27 -9.74
N GLU A 10 8.90 5.49 -8.95
CA GLU A 10 9.11 5.80 -7.55
C GLU A 10 9.00 4.57 -6.62
N ASN A 11 10.09 4.32 -5.90
CA ASN A 11 10.20 3.19 -4.96
C ASN A 11 9.23 3.30 -3.78
N TRP A 12 8.77 4.50 -3.40
CA TRP A 12 7.88 4.67 -2.25
C TRP A 12 6.57 3.92 -2.42
N MET A 13 6.04 3.86 -3.63
CA MET A 13 4.77 3.17 -3.91
C MET A 13 4.91 1.66 -3.79
N LYS A 14 6.08 1.13 -4.20
CA LYS A 14 6.43 -0.28 -3.99
C LYS A 14 6.61 -0.58 -2.51
N ASN A 15 7.24 0.32 -1.75
CA ASN A 15 7.40 0.17 -0.30
C ASN A 15 6.05 0.14 0.42
N ILE A 16 5.14 1.04 0.06
CA ILE A 16 3.77 1.05 0.60
C ILE A 16 3.02 -0.21 0.18
N GLY A 17 3.03 -0.57 -1.11
CA GLY A 17 2.37 -1.78 -1.60
C GLY A 17 2.90 -3.05 -0.91
N ARG A 18 4.22 -3.19 -0.76
CA ARG A 18 4.82 -4.28 0.01
C ARG A 18 4.35 -4.29 1.45
N TYR A 19 4.30 -3.14 2.12
CA TYR A 19 3.79 -3.09 3.49
C TYR A 19 2.34 -3.57 3.57
N LEU A 20 1.51 -3.13 2.63
CA LEU A 20 0.12 -3.54 2.53
C LEU A 20 -0.01 -5.06 2.30
N SER A 21 0.94 -5.73 1.65
CA SER A 21 0.92 -7.20 1.50
C SER A 21 1.01 -7.93 2.84
N TYR A 22 1.71 -7.37 3.83
CA TYR A 22 1.78 -7.95 5.18
C TYR A 22 0.43 -7.92 5.90
N LEU A 23 -0.46 -6.99 5.54
CA LEU A 23 -1.80 -6.86 6.14
C LEU A 23 -2.77 -7.97 5.69
N ILE A 24 -2.43 -8.71 4.64
CA ILE A 24 -3.24 -9.80 4.09
C ILE A 24 -2.48 -11.13 4.07
N SER A 25 -1.36 -11.21 4.78
CA SER A 25 -0.44 -12.34 4.73
C SER A 25 -0.75 -13.41 5.77
N ASP A 26 -0.92 -14.65 5.32
CA ASP A 26 -1.00 -15.84 6.18
C ASP A 26 0.19 -15.96 7.13
N LYS A 27 1.38 -15.55 6.69
CA LYS A 27 2.61 -15.56 7.51
C LYS A 27 2.47 -14.69 8.76
N PHE A 28 1.73 -13.60 8.65
CA PHE A 28 1.48 -12.68 9.75
C PHE A 28 0.08 -12.86 10.34
N GLU A 29 -0.67 -13.88 9.92
CA GLU A 29 -2.04 -14.15 10.39
C GLU A 29 -2.88 -12.86 10.42
N GLU A 30 -2.78 -12.06 9.37
CA GLU A 30 -3.50 -10.80 9.20
C GLU A 30 -4.27 -10.85 7.88
N TYR A 31 -5.54 -10.46 7.93
CA TYR A 31 -6.49 -10.59 6.81
C TYR A 31 -7.28 -9.29 6.65
N ALA A 32 -6.61 -8.15 6.75
CA ALA A 32 -7.21 -6.83 6.67
C ALA A 32 -7.46 -6.43 5.20
N TYR A 33 -8.23 -7.26 4.49
CA TYR A 33 -8.62 -7.03 3.10
C TYR A 33 -9.44 -5.75 2.94
N ASP A 34 -10.19 -5.36 3.96
CA ASP A 34 -10.94 -4.11 4.02
C ASP A 34 -10.03 -2.87 3.87
N ILE A 35 -8.80 -2.94 4.39
CA ILE A 35 -7.81 -1.86 4.24
C ILE A 35 -7.31 -1.78 2.80
N ILE A 36 -7.01 -2.93 2.18
CA ILE A 36 -6.58 -2.99 0.77
C ILE A 36 -7.69 -2.50 -0.15
N ASP A 37 -8.93 -2.92 0.11
CA ASP A 37 -10.11 -2.46 -0.60
C ASP A 37 -10.34 -0.96 -0.42
N GLY A 38 -10.15 -0.43 0.79
CA GLY A 38 -10.25 1.00 1.07
C GLY A 38 -9.22 1.80 0.27
N VAL A 39 -7.98 1.32 0.21
CA VAL A 39 -6.91 1.91 -0.63
C VAL A 39 -7.28 1.86 -2.12
N ALA A 40 -7.76 0.72 -2.62
CA ALA A 40 -8.09 0.53 -4.02
C ALA A 40 -9.32 1.34 -4.48
N LYS A 41 -10.29 1.55 -3.58
CA LYS A 41 -11.60 2.16 -3.89
C LYS A 41 -11.68 3.64 -3.49
N ALA A 42 -10.62 4.21 -2.91
CA ALA A 42 -10.56 5.60 -2.49
C ALA A 42 -10.92 6.55 -3.65
N ARG A 43 -11.82 7.50 -3.38
CA ARG A 43 -12.35 8.46 -4.35
C ARG A 43 -11.67 9.82 -4.26
N ASN A 44 -11.00 10.09 -3.15
CA ASN A 44 -10.29 11.33 -2.89
C ASN A 44 -9.04 11.07 -2.02
N ALA A 45 -8.17 12.08 -1.95
CA ALA A 45 -6.91 11.99 -1.21
C ALA A 45 -7.11 11.61 0.27
N ASN A 46 -8.15 12.14 0.91
CA ASN A 46 -8.43 11.89 2.32
C ASN A 46 -8.82 10.43 2.57
N GLU A 47 -9.70 9.86 1.75
CA GLU A 47 -10.07 8.43 1.83
C GLU A 47 -8.84 7.52 1.65
N LEU A 48 -7.95 7.86 0.71
CA LEU A 48 -6.75 7.08 0.45
C LEU A 48 -5.79 7.11 1.65
N LEU A 49 -5.52 8.32 2.18
CA LEU A 49 -4.66 8.50 3.34
C LEU A 49 -5.27 7.85 4.59
N GLU A 50 -6.58 7.97 4.80
CA GLU A 50 -7.26 7.34 5.93
C GLU A 50 -7.11 5.82 5.89
N ALA A 51 -7.33 5.19 4.74
CA ALA A 51 -7.15 3.76 4.57
C ALA A 51 -5.70 3.34 4.84
N LEU A 52 -4.72 4.07 4.28
CA LEU A 52 -3.30 3.80 4.53
C LEU A 52 -2.95 3.94 6.01
N TYR A 53 -3.38 5.00 6.69
CA TYR A 53 -3.10 5.19 8.11
C TYR A 53 -3.76 4.13 8.99
N LYS A 54 -4.97 3.66 8.65
CA LYS A 54 -5.58 2.50 9.32
C LYS A 54 -4.68 1.27 9.20
N GLY A 55 -4.12 1.02 8.01
CA GLY A 55 -3.10 0.00 7.78
C GLY A 55 -1.88 0.20 8.68
N LEU A 56 -1.24 1.37 8.61
CA LEU A 56 -0.03 1.69 9.35
C LEU A 56 -0.16 1.51 10.87
N ARG A 57 -1.36 1.72 11.45
CA ARG A 57 -1.63 1.46 12.88
C ARG A 57 -1.49 -0.01 13.27
N LEU A 58 -1.58 -0.95 12.32
CA LEU A 58 -1.35 -2.37 12.56
C LEU A 58 0.14 -2.74 12.58
N SER A 59 1.04 -1.83 12.21
CA SER A 59 2.50 -2.09 12.20
C SER A 59 3.03 -2.66 13.53
N PRO A 60 2.67 -2.14 14.72
CA PRO A 60 3.17 -2.69 15.98
C PRO A 60 2.71 -4.13 16.21
N LYS A 61 1.50 -4.49 15.79
CA LYS A 61 0.97 -5.86 15.87
C LYS A 61 1.75 -6.79 14.95
N LEU A 62 1.96 -6.39 13.70
CA LEU A 62 2.73 -7.15 12.71
C LEU A 62 4.19 -7.35 13.13
N LYS A 63 4.85 -6.30 13.67
CA LYS A 63 6.23 -6.37 14.17
C LYS A 63 6.43 -7.40 15.28
N LYS A 64 5.39 -7.67 16.09
CA LYS A 64 5.44 -8.73 17.11
C LYS A 64 5.42 -10.14 16.52
N LYS A 65 4.85 -10.29 15.32
CA LYS A 65 4.72 -11.57 14.62
C LYS A 65 5.91 -11.87 13.70
N GLY A 66 6.68 -10.85 13.31
CA GLY A 66 7.91 -11.03 12.57
C GLY A 66 8.50 -9.73 12.04
N ASN A 67 9.59 -9.85 11.29
CA ASN A 67 10.22 -8.70 10.65
C ASN A 67 9.35 -8.22 9.48
N ILE A 68 8.89 -6.97 9.55
CA ILE A 68 8.18 -6.30 8.47
C ILE A 68 8.89 -5.00 8.09
N GLU A 69 8.81 -4.67 6.81
CA GLU A 69 9.25 -3.39 6.28
C GLU A 69 8.07 -2.41 6.33
N VAL A 70 8.11 -1.46 7.27
CA VAL A 70 7.12 -0.38 7.35
C VAL A 70 7.58 0.75 6.41
N PRO A 71 6.66 1.41 5.67
CA PRO A 71 7.00 2.56 4.85
C PRO A 71 7.65 3.64 5.71
N SER A 72 8.71 4.24 5.18
CA SER A 72 9.39 5.33 5.87
C SER A 72 8.49 6.58 5.92
N PRO A 73 8.76 7.52 6.84
CA PRO A 73 8.06 8.81 6.84
C PRO A 73 8.17 9.55 5.50
N GLU A 74 9.29 9.38 4.79
CA GLU A 74 9.50 9.95 3.46
C GLU A 74 8.61 9.30 2.40
N ASP A 75 8.37 7.99 2.47
CA ASP A 75 7.44 7.31 1.55
C ASP A 75 6.01 7.86 1.70
N VAL A 76 5.56 8.05 2.95
CA VAL A 76 4.24 8.60 3.26
C VAL A 76 4.14 10.07 2.85
N LYS A 77 5.19 10.85 3.11
CA LYS A 77 5.27 12.26 2.71
C LYS A 77 5.16 12.43 1.19
N LYS A 78 5.85 11.58 0.41
CA LYS A 78 5.75 11.61 -1.06
C LYS A 78 4.35 11.29 -1.57
N LEU A 79 3.65 10.35 -0.92
CA LEU A 79 2.25 10.11 -1.23
C LEU A 79 1.41 11.36 -0.95
N GLU A 80 1.56 11.99 0.22
CA GLU A 80 0.82 13.22 0.57
C GLU A 80 1.11 14.37 -0.41
N GLU A 81 2.36 14.58 -0.80
CA GLU A 81 2.77 15.58 -1.79
C GLU A 81 2.15 15.29 -3.16
N THR A 82 2.25 14.04 -3.63
CA THR A 82 1.63 13.60 -4.90
C THR A 82 0.12 13.84 -4.88
N LEU A 83 -0.55 13.50 -3.77
CA LEU A 83 -1.98 13.70 -3.60
C LEU A 83 -2.36 15.18 -3.58
N ARG A 84 -1.53 16.03 -2.99
CA ARG A 84 -1.73 17.49 -3.00
C ARG A 84 -1.57 18.08 -4.40
N GLU A 85 -0.61 17.58 -5.17
CA GLU A 85 -0.35 18.06 -6.55
C GLU A 85 -1.48 17.69 -7.51
N ILE A 86 -2.03 16.48 -7.41
CA ILE A 86 -3.17 16.07 -8.26
C ILE A 86 -4.51 16.70 -7.84
N GLY A 87 -4.60 17.19 -6.60
CA GLY A 87 -5.83 17.76 -6.02
C GLY A 87 -6.98 16.75 -5.97
N ASP A 88 -8.20 17.23 -6.24
CA ASP A 88 -9.43 16.42 -6.19
C ASP A 88 -9.67 15.58 -7.45
N ASN A 89 -8.63 15.29 -8.23
CA ASN A 89 -8.76 14.45 -9.42
C ASN A 89 -8.97 12.98 -9.01
N GLU A 90 -10.23 12.58 -8.84
CA GLU A 90 -10.65 11.23 -8.46
C GLU A 90 -10.01 10.14 -9.34
N LYS A 91 -9.86 10.39 -10.64
CA LYS A 91 -9.26 9.41 -11.57
C LYS A 91 -7.80 9.13 -11.21
N GLU A 92 -7.04 10.17 -10.88
CA GLU A 92 -5.63 10.03 -10.52
C GLU A 92 -5.45 9.44 -9.11
N VAL A 93 -6.30 9.83 -8.15
CA VAL A 93 -6.32 9.20 -6.82
C VAL A 93 -6.56 7.70 -6.94
N ARG A 94 -7.59 7.29 -7.70
CA ARG A 94 -7.90 5.88 -7.92
C ARG A 94 -6.74 5.14 -8.56
N LYS A 95 -6.03 5.77 -9.48
CA LYS A 95 -4.88 5.17 -10.14
C LYS A 95 -3.74 4.89 -9.16
N ILE A 96 -3.45 5.82 -8.26
CA ILE A 96 -2.46 5.63 -7.19
C ILE A 96 -2.91 4.51 -6.24
N GLY A 97 -4.15 4.57 -5.76
CA GLY A 97 -4.72 3.56 -4.86
C GLY A 97 -4.69 2.15 -5.44
N LEU A 98 -5.16 1.99 -6.68
CA LEU A 98 -5.10 0.72 -7.42
C LEU A 98 -3.66 0.23 -7.61
N SER A 99 -2.72 1.14 -7.92
CA SER A 99 -1.32 0.75 -8.10
C SER A 99 -0.72 0.20 -6.81
N MET A 100 -0.99 0.84 -5.66
CA MET A 100 -0.55 0.34 -4.35
C MET A 100 -1.19 -1.01 -4.00
N ALA A 101 -2.49 -1.18 -4.27
CA ALA A 101 -3.18 -2.45 -4.05
C ALA A 101 -2.63 -3.57 -4.93
N LEU A 102 -2.35 -3.29 -6.21
CA LEU A 102 -1.72 -4.25 -7.12
C LEU A 102 -0.33 -4.67 -6.64
N TRP A 103 0.48 -3.74 -6.14
CA TRP A 103 1.76 -4.08 -5.52
C TRP A 103 1.59 -4.96 -4.28
N ALA A 104 0.57 -4.70 -3.46
CA ALA A 104 0.25 -5.54 -2.30
C ALA A 104 -0.05 -6.98 -2.70
N PHE A 105 -0.92 -7.18 -3.70
CA PHE A 105 -1.24 -8.52 -4.19
C PHE A 105 -0.05 -9.21 -4.88
N ALA A 106 0.74 -8.47 -5.65
CA ALA A 106 1.92 -9.01 -6.33
C ALA A 106 3.01 -9.49 -5.35
N ASP A 107 3.25 -8.75 -4.26
CA ASP A 107 4.21 -9.17 -3.24
C ASP A 107 3.63 -10.26 -2.31
N TRP A 108 2.32 -10.22 -2.02
CA TRP A 108 1.63 -11.29 -1.28
C TRP A 108 1.75 -12.64 -2.01
N GLU A 109 1.56 -12.65 -3.33
CA GLU A 109 1.64 -13.87 -4.13
C GLU A 109 3.06 -14.48 -4.11
N LYS A 110 4.12 -13.66 -4.10
CA LYS A 110 5.51 -14.15 -4.02
C LYS A 110 5.77 -14.91 -2.72
N ASP A 111 5.17 -14.46 -1.61
CA ASP A 111 5.28 -15.14 -0.32
C ASP A 111 4.46 -16.45 -0.29
N HIS A 112 3.34 -16.53 -1.02
CA HIS A 112 2.51 -17.74 -1.11
C HIS A 112 3.13 -18.81 -2.01
N ARG A 113 3.67 -18.43 -3.18
CA ARG A 113 4.30 -19.41 -4.10
C ARG A 113 5.51 -20.11 -3.48
N LYS A 114 6.30 -19.40 -2.66
CA LYS A 114 7.42 -20.01 -1.93
C LYS A 114 7.03 -21.11 -0.95
N ARG A 115 5.75 -21.20 -0.55
CA ARG A 115 5.21 -22.28 0.29
C ARG A 115 4.64 -23.45 -0.51
N GLY A 116 4.21 -23.24 -1.76
CA GLY A 116 3.67 -24.30 -2.61
C GLY A 116 4.73 -25.27 -3.16
N ASP A 117 6.01 -24.87 -3.12
CA ASP A 117 7.15 -25.64 -3.62
C ASP A 117 7.95 -26.36 -2.51
N GLN A 118 7.43 -26.49 -1.28
CA GLN A 118 8.04 -27.24 -0.17
C GLN A 118 7.12 -28.37 0.32
#